data_AF-M1YZR6-F1
#
_entry.id   AF-M1YZR6-F1
#
_cell.length_a   1.000
_cell.length_b   1.000
_cell.length_c   1.000
_cell.angle_alpha   90.00
_cell.angle_beta   90.00
_cell.angle_gamma   90.00
#
_symmetry.space_group_name_H-M   'P 1'
#
loop_
_entity.id
_entity.type
_entity.pdbx_description
1 polymer ?
#
loop_
_entity_poly.entity_id
_entity_poly.type
_entity_poly.pdbx_seq_one_letter_code
_entity_poly.pdbx_strand_id
1 'polypeptide(L)'
;MRVASFVVNRNRLGQGGMLIFLTFLLFETLLPTPLAAQDLDGLDRHGNITLRRETITGNWGGLRTELLDRGIYFRGGYMGELFHMDPRHQGSQTRYFGYADFELHANLQQMFDGPDGHFFFYATLLHGNRFQPFIGSVHDLSNIEGRPNLLLMQAWYDQHFFDRRMAILVGIYDIANEFDYRESAQLFLNGAFGTGVDLTESGIAGVPTYPLTTLGMRLRIEPTPNWYYKGAVLDGVPGDPQNPRGTRVILDADDEGVLFMNEVGYESDRPRWGLNKAGIGSWWYTKRFPDLVEQDSSGNPATHTGTQGIYLFAEGTFYQEYPRSRQGLRGFARLGFSDQDVNALSTYFDAGLEYTGLIPGRDKDKAGIAVSYLFFGDKFKQQQRAAGITIDDPEVLIEATYRIRVRPGMFLQPDVQYVFNPVARAGATDTLSVGFRFGLNF
;
A
#
# COMPACT_ATOMS: atom_id res chain seq x y z
N MET A 1 -23.09 5.38 -21.00
CA MET A 1 -23.45 5.65 -22.42
C MET A 1 -22.92 7.04 -22.78
N ARG A 2 -22.26 7.16 -23.94
CA ARG A 2 -21.39 8.26 -24.44
C ARG A 2 -19.97 8.30 -23.86
N VAL A 3 -19.10 7.52 -24.49
CA VAL A 3 -17.63 7.58 -24.42
C VAL A 3 -17.18 8.77 -25.28
N ALA A 4 -16.43 9.70 -24.70
CA ALA A 4 -15.71 10.71 -25.47
C ALA A 4 -14.34 10.12 -25.81
N SER A 5 -14.27 9.48 -26.98
CA SER A 5 -13.04 8.96 -27.58
C SER A 5 -12.27 10.11 -28.24
N PHE A 6 -11.03 10.36 -27.81
CA PHE A 6 -10.09 11.17 -28.58
C PHE A 6 -9.73 10.44 -29.87
N VAL A 7 -10.08 11.02 -31.02
CA VAL A 7 -9.63 10.59 -32.34
C VAL A 7 -8.25 11.19 -32.57
N VAL A 8 -7.21 10.34 -32.54
CA VAL A 8 -5.89 10.67 -33.12
C VAL A 8 -5.72 9.89 -34.41
N ASN A 9 -5.26 10.60 -35.43
CA ASN A 9 -5.24 10.22 -36.84
C ASN A 9 -4.44 8.92 -37.08
N ARG A 10 -5.13 7.85 -37.53
CA ARG A 10 -4.63 6.46 -37.66
C ARG A 10 -3.53 6.22 -38.69
N ASN A 11 -3.06 7.24 -39.41
CA ASN A 11 -2.23 7.03 -40.61
C ASN A 11 -0.73 7.33 -40.46
N ARG A 12 -0.17 7.41 -39.24
CA ARG A 12 1.28 7.70 -39.07
C ARG A 12 2.05 6.91 -38.00
N LEU A 13 1.49 5.85 -37.42
CA LEU A 13 2.23 5.01 -36.47
C LEU A 13 2.35 3.58 -37.03
N GLY A 14 3.59 3.17 -37.31
CA GLY A 14 3.92 1.77 -37.62
C GLY A 14 3.54 0.85 -36.47
N GLN A 15 3.38 -0.44 -36.75
CA GLN A 15 2.84 -1.44 -35.80
C GLN A 15 3.61 -1.54 -34.46
N GLY A 16 4.83 -1.00 -34.34
CA GLY A 16 5.56 -0.87 -33.07
C GLY A 16 5.12 0.29 -32.15
N GLY A 17 4.34 1.25 -32.65
CA GLY A 17 3.87 2.41 -31.87
C GLY A 17 2.59 2.14 -31.05
N MET A 18 1.95 0.99 -31.23
CA MET A 18 0.67 0.68 -30.56
C MET A 18 0.86 0.10 -29.15
N LEU A 19 2.04 -0.45 -28.83
CA LEU A 19 2.35 -0.96 -27.49
C LEU A 19 2.78 0.15 -26.51
N ILE A 20 3.29 1.27 -27.02
CA ILE A 20 3.96 2.31 -26.22
C ILE A 20 2.98 3.43 -25.81
N PHE A 21 1.85 3.59 -26.50
CA PHE A 21 0.75 4.48 -26.05
C PHE A 21 -0.07 3.89 -24.89
N LEU A 22 0.14 2.61 -24.58
CA LEU A 22 -0.57 1.90 -23.54
C LEU A 22 -0.07 2.23 -22.14
N THR A 23 1.11 2.86 -21.98
CA THR A 23 1.67 3.23 -20.67
C THR A 23 0.75 4.17 -19.87
N PHE A 24 -0.09 4.98 -20.54
CA PHE A 24 -1.13 5.78 -19.86
C PHE A 24 -2.51 5.12 -19.79
N LEU A 25 -2.81 4.16 -20.67
CA LEU A 25 -4.04 3.36 -20.61
C LEU A 25 -3.94 2.22 -19.58
N LEU A 26 -2.73 1.87 -19.15
CA LEU A 26 -2.44 0.88 -18.10
C LEU A 26 -2.24 1.49 -16.70
N PHE A 27 -2.40 2.80 -16.52
CA PHE A 27 -2.73 3.37 -15.20
C PHE A 27 -4.19 3.02 -14.82
N GLU A 28 -4.61 1.75 -14.95
CA GLU A 28 -5.94 1.29 -14.57
C GLU A 28 -5.96 0.61 -13.18
N THR A 29 -4.81 0.50 -12.52
CA THR A 29 -4.68 -0.07 -11.16
C THR A 29 -3.59 0.58 -10.32
N LEU A 30 -3.66 1.91 -10.16
CA LEU A 30 -3.23 2.53 -8.90
C LEU A 30 -4.33 2.18 -7.90
N LEU A 31 -4.13 1.13 -7.12
CA LEU A 31 -5.13 0.73 -6.15
C LEU A 31 -4.40 0.41 -4.83
N PRO A 32 -4.70 1.13 -3.74
CA PRO A 32 -3.88 1.17 -2.52
C PRO A 32 -4.43 0.41 -1.30
N THR A 33 -3.60 0.23 -0.25
CA THR A 33 -3.71 -0.75 0.87
C THR A 33 -4.87 -0.60 1.90
N PRO A 34 -5.77 -1.60 2.09
CA PRO A 34 -6.96 -1.58 2.95
C PRO A 34 -6.57 -1.78 4.42
N LEU A 35 -7.58 -1.88 5.29
CA LEU A 35 -7.49 -1.99 6.76
C LEU A 35 -6.43 -2.93 7.30
N ALA A 36 -6.07 -3.94 6.52
CA ALA A 36 -4.99 -4.84 6.86
C ALA A 36 -3.68 -4.07 7.10
N ALA A 37 -3.43 -2.90 6.51
CA ALA A 37 -2.21 -2.14 6.74
C ALA A 37 -2.33 -1.03 7.79
N GLN A 38 -3.49 -0.37 7.90
CA GLN A 38 -3.57 0.88 8.66
C GLN A 38 -3.51 0.75 10.17
N ASP A 39 -3.55 -0.49 10.67
CA ASP A 39 -3.61 -0.76 12.10
C ASP A 39 -3.53 -2.30 12.25
N LEU A 40 -2.36 -2.94 12.10
CA LEU A 40 -2.17 -4.37 12.41
C LEU A 40 -1.93 -4.53 13.91
N ASP A 41 -2.96 -4.92 14.64
CA ASP A 41 -2.82 -5.32 16.04
C ASP A 41 -3.83 -6.46 16.30
N GLY A 42 -3.65 -7.53 15.53
CA GLY A 42 -4.26 -8.83 15.77
C GLY A 42 -3.22 -9.86 16.19
N LEU A 43 -1.98 -9.73 15.71
CA LEU A 43 -0.83 -10.50 16.11
C LEU A 43 0.19 -9.54 16.75
N ASP A 44 0.71 -9.83 17.93
CA ASP A 44 1.90 -9.10 18.40
C ASP A 44 3.09 -9.42 17.48
N ARG A 45 4.21 -8.72 17.67
CA ARG A 45 5.46 -8.98 16.93
C ARG A 45 5.99 -10.43 17.01
N HIS A 46 5.42 -11.24 17.90
CA HIS A 46 5.73 -12.65 18.05
C HIS A 46 4.66 -13.54 17.41
N GLY A 47 3.66 -13.03 16.70
CA GLY A 47 2.61 -13.88 16.14
C GLY A 47 1.57 -14.36 17.16
N ASN A 48 1.49 -13.76 18.36
CA ASN A 48 0.41 -14.07 19.30
C ASN A 48 -0.85 -13.30 18.95
N ILE A 49 -1.98 -14.00 18.87
CA ILE A 49 -3.27 -13.33 18.71
C ILE A 49 -3.53 -12.48 19.98
N THR A 50 -3.58 -11.15 19.83
CA THR A 50 -3.88 -10.25 20.95
C THR A 50 -5.19 -9.52 20.72
N LEU A 51 -6.11 -9.58 21.69
CA LEU A 51 -7.29 -8.72 21.74
C LEU A 51 -6.85 -7.30 22.10
N ARG A 52 -6.25 -6.59 21.14
CA ARG A 52 -5.89 -5.17 21.34
C ARG A 52 -7.02 -4.23 20.95
N ARG A 53 -8.05 -4.74 20.27
CA ARG A 53 -9.16 -3.92 19.76
C ARG A 53 -10.46 -4.17 20.49
N GLU A 54 -11.09 -3.06 20.84
CA GLU A 54 -12.45 -3.07 21.34
C GLU A 54 -13.40 -3.17 20.14
N THR A 55 -14.36 -4.08 20.24
CA THR A 55 -15.27 -4.47 19.16
C THR A 55 -16.69 -4.02 19.48
N ILE A 56 -17.45 -3.56 18.49
CA ILE A 56 -18.81 -3.06 18.73
C ILE A 56 -19.80 -4.17 19.09
N THR A 57 -19.53 -5.42 18.70
CA THR A 57 -20.40 -6.57 19.03
C THR A 57 -20.04 -7.24 20.36
N GLY A 58 -19.03 -6.70 21.07
CA GLY A 58 -18.58 -7.23 22.37
C GLY A 58 -18.06 -8.66 22.29
N ASN A 59 -18.37 -9.49 23.28
CA ASN A 59 -17.82 -10.85 23.41
C ASN A 59 -18.77 -11.98 22.96
N TRP A 60 -19.88 -11.65 22.28
CA TRP A 60 -20.90 -12.63 21.87
C TRP A 60 -21.37 -13.57 23.00
N GLY A 61 -21.57 -13.03 24.21
CA GLY A 61 -21.96 -13.82 25.37
C GLY A 61 -20.89 -14.78 25.90
N GLY A 62 -19.62 -14.61 25.50
CA GLY A 62 -18.48 -15.46 25.90
C GLY A 62 -17.86 -16.23 24.75
N LEU A 63 -18.60 -16.44 23.65
CA LEU A 63 -18.16 -17.26 22.52
C LEU A 63 -16.89 -16.72 21.85
N ARG A 64 -16.71 -15.39 21.76
CA ARG A 64 -15.50 -14.80 21.17
C ARG A 64 -14.25 -15.13 21.98
N THR A 65 -14.32 -15.01 23.31
CA THR A 65 -13.24 -15.45 24.22
C THR A 65 -13.03 -16.95 24.12
N GLU A 66 -14.09 -17.75 24.11
CA GLU A 66 -13.95 -19.21 24.00
C GLU A 66 -13.24 -19.65 22.70
N LEU A 67 -13.57 -19.03 21.57
CA LEU A 67 -12.89 -19.30 20.31
C LEU A 67 -11.43 -18.86 20.36
N LEU A 68 -11.16 -17.68 20.91
CA LEU A 68 -9.80 -17.17 21.05
C LEU A 68 -8.94 -18.09 21.93
N ASP A 69 -9.47 -18.55 23.06
CA ASP A 69 -8.77 -19.48 23.96
C ASP A 69 -8.49 -20.83 23.30
N ARG A 70 -9.27 -21.18 22.27
CA ARG A 70 -9.05 -22.36 21.41
C ARG A 70 -8.18 -22.06 20.19
N GLY A 71 -7.56 -20.88 20.10
CA GLY A 71 -6.70 -20.50 18.98
C GLY A 71 -7.40 -20.02 17.72
N ILE A 72 -8.71 -19.77 17.75
CA ILE A 72 -9.49 -19.28 16.61
C ILE A 72 -9.92 -17.83 16.85
N TYR A 73 -9.59 -16.92 15.94
CA TYR A 73 -10.00 -15.52 16.04
C TYR A 73 -10.62 -15.03 14.74
N PHE A 74 -11.81 -14.44 14.88
CA PHE A 74 -12.55 -13.83 13.79
C PHE A 74 -12.59 -12.33 13.98
N ARG A 75 -12.42 -11.62 12.88
CA ARG A 75 -12.62 -10.18 12.82
C ARG A 75 -13.40 -9.80 11.58
N GLY A 76 -14.30 -8.84 11.76
CA GLY A 76 -14.96 -8.15 10.66
C GLY A 76 -14.84 -6.65 10.86
N GLY A 77 -14.72 -5.93 9.77
CA GLY A 77 -14.54 -4.50 9.74
C GLY A 77 -15.34 -3.88 8.62
N TYR A 78 -15.66 -2.61 8.80
CA TYR A 78 -16.20 -1.78 7.73
C TYR A 78 -15.49 -0.45 7.74
N MET A 79 -15.10 0.02 6.55
CA MET A 79 -14.58 1.37 6.36
C MET A 79 -15.27 2.02 5.17
N GLY A 80 -15.69 3.26 5.35
CA GLY A 80 -16.35 4.05 4.33
C GLY A 80 -15.76 5.45 4.26
N GLU A 81 -15.74 6.00 3.05
CA GLU A 81 -15.20 7.32 2.77
C GLU A 81 -16.10 8.12 1.85
N LEU A 82 -16.27 9.39 2.19
CA LEU A 82 -16.92 10.38 1.35
C LEU A 82 -15.90 11.49 1.08
N PHE A 83 -15.57 11.69 -0.19
CA PHE A 83 -14.71 12.78 -0.62
C PHE A 83 -15.43 13.70 -1.59
N HIS A 84 -15.03 14.97 -1.56
CA HIS A 84 -15.27 15.96 -2.58
C HIS A 84 -13.91 16.38 -3.15
N MET A 85 -13.75 16.27 -4.46
CA MET A 85 -12.53 16.60 -5.19
C MET A 85 -12.83 17.72 -6.17
N ASP A 86 -11.99 18.76 -6.19
CA ASP A 86 -12.08 19.88 -7.10
C ASP A 86 -10.72 20.09 -7.81
N PRO A 87 -10.53 19.46 -9.00
CA PRO A 87 -9.42 19.77 -9.88
C PRO A 87 -9.69 21.12 -10.53
N ARG A 88 -8.81 22.10 -10.26
CA ARG A 88 -9.01 23.51 -10.65
C ARG A 88 -9.47 23.62 -12.11
N HIS A 89 -10.66 24.17 -12.32
CA HIS A 89 -11.27 24.45 -13.63
C HIS A 89 -11.69 23.22 -14.46
N GLN A 90 -11.83 22.03 -13.85
CA GLN A 90 -12.25 20.80 -14.56
C GLN A 90 -13.56 20.20 -14.05
N GLY A 91 -14.15 20.83 -13.04
CA GLY A 91 -15.41 20.43 -12.43
C GLY A 91 -15.20 19.46 -11.28
N SER A 92 -15.93 19.68 -10.19
CA SER A 92 -15.79 18.89 -8.97
C SER A 92 -16.59 17.60 -9.00
N GLN A 93 -16.15 16.62 -8.22
CA GLN A 93 -16.81 15.33 -8.06
C GLN A 93 -16.95 15.02 -6.57
N THR A 94 -18.12 14.51 -6.18
CA THR A 94 -18.31 13.87 -4.88
C THR A 94 -18.55 12.40 -5.09
N ARG A 95 -17.84 11.53 -4.36
CA ARG A 95 -18.06 10.08 -4.40
C ARG A 95 -17.94 9.49 -3.01
N TYR A 96 -18.67 8.38 -2.87
CA TYR A 96 -18.62 7.50 -1.72
C TYR A 96 -18.12 6.12 -2.15
N PHE A 97 -17.19 5.56 -1.39
CA PHE A 97 -16.71 4.20 -1.55
C PHE A 97 -16.27 3.64 -0.20
N GLY A 98 -15.99 2.34 -0.16
CA GLY A 98 -15.61 1.65 1.06
C GLY A 98 -15.50 0.16 0.83
N TYR A 99 -15.18 -0.54 1.92
CA TYR A 99 -15.16 -2.00 1.92
C TYR A 99 -15.59 -2.56 3.27
N ALA A 100 -16.07 -3.78 3.23
CA ALA A 100 -16.22 -4.64 4.39
C ALA A 100 -15.15 -5.72 4.33
N ASP A 101 -14.52 -6.04 5.45
CA ASP A 101 -13.55 -7.12 5.53
C ASP A 101 -13.94 -8.23 6.49
N PHE A 102 -13.30 -9.37 6.26
CA PHE A 102 -13.37 -10.54 7.09
C PHE A 102 -11.99 -11.16 7.23
N GLU A 103 -11.57 -11.37 8.47
CA GLU A 103 -10.32 -12.00 8.86
C GLU A 103 -10.61 -13.25 9.69
N LEU A 104 -9.88 -14.33 9.41
CA LEU A 104 -9.82 -15.53 10.21
C LEU A 104 -8.35 -15.85 10.52
N HIS A 105 -8.09 -16.07 11.80
CA HIS A 105 -6.83 -16.47 12.36
C HIS A 105 -7.00 -17.83 13.04
N ALA A 106 -6.08 -18.75 12.81
CA ALA A 106 -6.07 -20.06 13.47
C ALA A 106 -4.64 -20.43 13.91
N ASN A 107 -4.44 -20.53 15.22
CA ASN A 107 -3.18 -20.91 15.84
C ASN A 107 -3.18 -22.42 16.16
N LEU A 108 -2.35 -23.19 15.45
CA LEU A 108 -2.33 -24.65 15.55
C LEU A 108 -1.84 -25.17 16.89
N GLN A 109 -0.92 -24.44 17.53
CA GLN A 109 -0.40 -24.80 18.84
C GLN A 109 -1.52 -24.72 19.89
N GLN A 110 -2.34 -23.67 19.86
CA GLN A 110 -3.48 -23.53 20.77
C GLN A 110 -4.64 -24.48 20.44
N MET A 111 -4.86 -24.78 19.16
CA MET A 111 -5.96 -25.65 18.73
C MET A 111 -5.70 -27.14 19.01
N PHE A 112 -4.46 -27.61 18.85
CA PHE A 112 -4.14 -29.04 18.78
C PHE A 112 -2.85 -29.44 19.50
N ASP A 113 -2.23 -28.56 20.29
CA ASP A 113 -0.88 -28.75 20.86
C ASP A 113 0.17 -29.11 19.79
N GLY A 114 -0.04 -28.60 18.57
CA GLY A 114 0.77 -28.89 17.39
C GLY A 114 2.00 -27.99 17.25
N PRO A 115 2.59 -27.94 16.04
CA PRO A 115 3.65 -26.99 15.71
C PRO A 115 3.21 -25.53 15.93
N ASP A 116 4.17 -24.64 16.16
CA ASP A 116 3.96 -23.18 16.28
C ASP A 116 3.65 -22.54 14.92
N GLY A 117 2.51 -22.92 14.36
CA GLY A 117 2.03 -22.55 13.04
C GLY A 117 0.73 -21.74 13.11
N HIS A 118 0.59 -20.81 12.17
CA HIS A 118 -0.53 -19.88 12.08
C HIS A 118 -1.13 -19.89 10.67
N PHE A 119 -2.44 -20.09 10.57
CA PHE A 119 -3.19 -19.84 9.34
C PHE A 119 -3.87 -18.47 9.40
N PHE A 120 -3.79 -17.75 8.30
CA PHE A 120 -4.49 -16.49 8.12
C PHE A 120 -5.28 -16.48 6.82
N PHE A 121 -6.50 -16.00 6.91
CA PHE A 121 -7.40 -15.78 5.78
C PHE A 121 -7.98 -14.37 5.89
N TYR A 122 -7.89 -13.62 4.81
CA TYR A 122 -8.41 -12.26 4.71
C TYR A 122 -9.14 -12.06 3.39
N ALA A 123 -10.42 -11.72 3.47
CA ALA A 123 -11.23 -11.37 2.33
C ALA A 123 -11.83 -9.98 2.50
N THR A 124 -12.01 -9.27 1.40
CA THR A 124 -12.56 -7.91 1.38
C THR A 124 -13.58 -7.76 0.26
N LEU A 125 -14.68 -7.08 0.57
CA LEU A 125 -15.75 -6.73 -0.35
C LEU A 125 -15.73 -5.22 -0.53
N LEU A 126 -15.30 -4.77 -1.71
CA LEU A 126 -15.28 -3.36 -2.08
C LEU A 126 -16.59 -2.94 -2.70
N HIS A 127 -17.00 -1.70 -2.46
CA HIS A 127 -18.19 -1.10 -3.07
C HIS A 127 -18.01 0.41 -3.32
N GLY A 128 -18.95 0.97 -4.09
CA GLY A 128 -19.02 2.41 -4.35
C GLY A 128 -18.34 2.83 -5.64
N ASN A 129 -18.12 4.13 -5.78
CA ASN A 129 -17.68 4.74 -7.02
C ASN A 129 -16.26 5.31 -6.88
N ARG A 130 -15.40 4.99 -7.85
CA ARG A 130 -14.01 5.45 -7.92
C ARG A 130 -13.87 6.90 -8.38
N PHE A 131 -12.85 7.58 -7.88
CA PHE A 131 -12.30 8.85 -8.34
C PHE A 131 -11.23 8.68 -9.42
N GLN A 132 -10.54 7.54 -9.51
CA GLN A 132 -9.39 7.32 -10.39
C GLN A 132 -9.54 7.85 -11.85
N PRO A 133 -10.72 7.80 -12.51
CA PRO A 133 -10.89 8.44 -13.83
C PRO A 133 -10.76 9.98 -13.87
N PHE A 134 -10.74 10.64 -12.71
CA PHE A 134 -10.86 12.10 -12.56
C PHE A 134 -9.65 12.76 -11.88
N ILE A 135 -8.82 12.00 -11.15
CA ILE A 135 -7.76 12.55 -10.27
C ILE A 135 -6.65 13.23 -11.08
N GLY A 136 -6.28 12.64 -12.23
CA GLY A 136 -5.21 13.16 -13.09
C GLY A 136 -3.82 13.19 -12.45
N SER A 137 -3.69 12.61 -11.24
CA SER A 137 -2.51 12.52 -10.38
C SER A 137 -2.02 11.08 -10.32
N VAL A 138 -0.71 10.90 -10.09
CA VAL A 138 -0.15 9.58 -9.74
C VAL A 138 -0.39 9.26 -8.27
N HIS A 139 -0.37 10.27 -7.39
CA HIS A 139 -0.91 10.09 -6.04
C HIS A 139 -2.39 9.71 -6.11
N ASP A 140 -2.76 8.63 -5.44
CA ASP A 140 -4.16 8.24 -5.22
C ASP A 140 -4.92 9.28 -4.42
N LEU A 141 -6.24 9.14 -4.29
CA LEU A 141 -7.00 9.93 -3.30
C LEU A 141 -7.01 9.26 -1.92
N SER A 142 -7.05 7.93 -1.92
CA SER A 142 -7.30 7.17 -0.71
C SER A 142 -6.78 5.77 -0.84
N ASN A 143 -6.19 5.30 0.25
CA ASN A 143 -5.59 4.00 0.39
C ASN A 143 -6.59 2.85 0.46
N ILE A 144 -7.89 3.10 0.24
CA ILE A 144 -8.91 2.04 0.21
C ILE A 144 -9.75 2.08 -1.06
N GLU A 145 -9.40 2.97 -1.98
CA GLU A 145 -10.10 3.05 -3.24
C GLU A 145 -9.83 1.79 -4.05
N GLY A 146 -10.88 1.20 -4.62
CA GLY A 146 -10.74 0.01 -5.43
C GLY A 146 -11.99 -0.27 -6.27
N ARG A 147 -11.85 -1.18 -7.24
CA ARG A 147 -13.00 -1.59 -8.07
C ARG A 147 -13.96 -2.41 -7.20
N PRO A 148 -15.28 -2.16 -7.27
CA PRO A 148 -16.26 -3.01 -6.58
C PRO A 148 -16.07 -4.48 -6.94
N ASN A 149 -15.68 -5.27 -5.96
CA ASN A 149 -15.23 -6.65 -6.15
C ASN A 149 -15.18 -7.39 -4.81
N LEU A 150 -15.27 -8.71 -4.86
CA LEU A 150 -14.96 -9.58 -3.73
C LEU A 150 -13.58 -10.18 -3.98
N LEU A 151 -12.64 -9.94 -3.06
CA LEU A 151 -11.25 -10.34 -3.18
C LEU A 151 -10.85 -11.21 -1.99
N LEU A 152 -10.23 -12.34 -2.28
CA LEU A 152 -9.40 -13.07 -1.33
C LEU A 152 -8.02 -12.42 -1.34
N MET A 153 -7.73 -11.63 -0.33
CA MET A 153 -6.50 -10.84 -0.26
C MET A 153 -5.36 -11.64 0.33
N GLN A 154 -5.62 -12.45 1.36
CA GLN A 154 -4.57 -13.29 1.95
C GLN A 154 -5.12 -14.66 2.31
N ALA A 155 -4.32 -15.68 2.06
CA ALA A 155 -4.57 -17.07 2.44
C ALA A 155 -3.21 -17.75 2.55
N TRP A 156 -2.65 -17.76 3.75
CA TRP A 156 -1.29 -18.26 3.97
C TRP A 156 -1.15 -19.02 5.29
N TYR A 157 -0.06 -19.77 5.34
CA TYR A 157 0.43 -20.47 6.53
C TYR A 157 1.81 -19.96 6.90
N ASP A 158 2.03 -19.61 8.17
CA ASP A 158 3.32 -19.17 8.70
C ASP A 158 3.78 -20.11 9.81
N GLN A 159 4.93 -20.74 9.62
CA GLN A 159 5.55 -21.66 10.57
C GLN A 159 6.73 -20.98 11.26
N HIS A 160 6.70 -20.96 12.59
CA HIS A 160 7.77 -20.44 13.41
C HIS A 160 8.74 -21.53 13.85
N PHE A 161 10.01 -21.15 14.01
CA PHE A 161 11.10 -22.00 14.45
C PHE A 161 12.00 -21.25 15.44
N PHE A 162 12.81 -22.00 16.21
CA PHE A 162 13.85 -21.45 17.09
C PHE A 162 13.34 -20.36 18.05
N ASP A 163 12.30 -20.67 18.82
CA ASP A 163 11.64 -19.71 19.71
C ASP A 163 11.20 -18.43 18.97
N ARG A 164 10.63 -18.63 17.77
CA ARG A 164 10.13 -17.59 16.85
C ARG A 164 11.19 -16.63 16.29
N ARG A 165 12.47 -16.97 16.38
CA ARG A 165 13.55 -16.20 15.73
C ARG A 165 13.61 -16.41 14.22
N MET A 166 12.90 -17.40 13.69
CA MET A 166 12.75 -17.61 12.27
C MET A 166 11.31 -17.97 11.95
N ALA A 167 10.78 -17.43 10.87
CA ALA A 167 9.44 -17.77 10.36
C ALA A 167 9.46 -17.94 8.84
N ILE A 168 8.72 -18.94 8.35
CA ILE A 168 8.52 -19.18 6.92
C ILE A 168 7.02 -19.16 6.63
N LEU A 169 6.62 -18.23 5.78
CA LEU A 169 5.26 -18.07 5.30
C LEU A 169 5.15 -18.56 3.87
N VAL A 170 4.06 -19.28 3.55
CA VAL A 170 3.71 -19.69 2.19
C VAL A 170 2.22 -19.46 1.96
N GLY A 171 1.87 -18.83 0.84
CA GLY A 171 0.47 -18.65 0.41
C GLY A 171 0.24 -17.36 -0.37
N ILE A 172 -1.02 -16.98 -0.51
CA ILE A 172 -1.40 -15.68 -1.10
C ILE A 172 -1.09 -14.62 -0.06
N TYR A 173 -0.18 -13.70 -0.39
CA TYR A 173 0.50 -12.85 0.57
C TYR A 173 0.49 -11.37 0.14
N ASP A 174 0.35 -10.49 1.13
CA ASP A 174 0.40 -9.04 0.99
C ASP A 174 1.68 -8.51 1.65
N ILE A 175 2.57 -7.94 0.84
CA ILE A 175 3.89 -7.48 1.26
C ILE A 175 3.83 -6.16 2.04
N ALA A 176 2.82 -5.32 1.82
CA ALA A 176 2.76 -3.94 2.33
C ALA A 176 2.60 -3.87 3.86
N ASN A 177 2.17 -4.98 4.45
CA ASN A 177 2.00 -5.17 5.88
C ASN A 177 3.32 -5.48 6.61
N GLU A 178 4.35 -5.90 5.87
CA GLU A 178 5.64 -6.25 6.45
C GLU A 178 6.76 -5.38 5.88
N PHE A 179 6.92 -5.34 4.56
CA PHE A 179 7.97 -4.60 3.88
C PHE A 179 7.58 -3.13 3.75
N ASP A 180 8.56 -2.24 3.90
CA ASP A 180 8.38 -0.78 3.77
C ASP A 180 7.35 -0.20 4.78
N TYR A 181 7.06 -0.96 5.85
CA TYR A 181 6.02 -0.65 6.81
C TYR A 181 6.49 0.36 7.86
N ARG A 182 5.76 1.47 7.99
CA ARG A 182 5.89 2.50 9.03
C ARG A 182 4.55 2.66 9.74
N GLU A 183 4.54 2.54 11.06
CA GLU A 183 3.32 2.62 11.88
C GLU A 183 2.79 4.06 11.93
N SER A 184 3.66 5.07 12.06
CA SER A 184 3.23 6.48 12.13
C SER A 184 2.67 7.01 10.81
N ALA A 185 2.94 6.35 9.69
CA ALA A 185 2.38 6.69 8.37
C ALA A 185 0.95 6.15 8.18
N GLN A 186 0.54 5.15 8.97
CA GLN A 186 -0.79 4.52 8.86
C GLN A 186 -1.96 5.41 9.27
N LEU A 187 -1.68 6.59 9.83
CA LEU A 187 -2.72 7.58 10.09
C LEU A 187 -3.31 8.12 8.77
N PHE A 188 -2.48 8.30 7.74
CA PHE A 188 -2.84 9.03 6.54
C PHE A 188 -3.71 8.19 5.60
N LEU A 189 -4.63 8.86 4.91
CA LEU A 189 -5.58 8.25 4.00
C LEU A 189 -4.96 8.05 2.63
N ASN A 190 -4.13 8.95 2.11
CA ASN A 190 -3.59 8.82 0.77
C ASN A 190 -2.67 7.59 0.64
N GLY A 191 -2.79 6.87 -0.49
CA GLY A 191 -1.99 5.67 -0.78
C GLY A 191 -0.49 5.90 -0.74
N ALA A 192 -0.04 7.13 -1.01
CA ALA A 192 1.37 7.50 -1.02
C ALA A 192 2.09 7.20 0.30
N PHE A 193 1.41 7.39 1.44
CA PHE A 193 2.02 7.19 2.76
C PHE A 193 2.02 5.70 3.21
N GLY A 194 1.48 4.81 2.38
CA GLY A 194 1.64 3.35 2.51
C GLY A 194 2.98 2.90 1.92
N THR A 195 3.02 1.76 1.22
CA THR A 195 4.18 1.38 0.41
C THR A 195 4.47 2.49 -0.61
N GLY A 196 5.71 2.97 -0.68
CA GLY A 196 5.97 4.16 -1.49
C GLY A 196 5.83 3.92 -2.99
N VAL A 197 5.52 5.01 -3.68
CA VAL A 197 4.95 4.97 -5.04
C VAL A 197 5.96 4.49 -6.08
N ASP A 198 7.27 4.70 -5.87
CA ASP A 198 8.34 4.11 -6.70
C ASP A 198 8.29 2.57 -6.73
N LEU A 199 7.77 1.96 -5.67
CA LEU A 199 7.63 0.51 -5.54
C LEU A 199 6.26 0.03 -6.00
N THR A 200 5.17 0.73 -5.68
CA THR A 200 3.83 0.32 -6.14
C THR A 200 3.65 0.49 -7.65
N GLU A 201 4.36 1.45 -8.26
CA GLU A 201 4.34 1.67 -9.72
C GLU A 201 5.46 0.93 -10.47
N SER A 202 6.06 -0.08 -9.84
CA SER A 202 7.10 -0.90 -10.45
C SER A 202 6.53 -2.10 -11.22
N GLY A 203 7.30 -2.63 -12.17
CA GLY A 203 6.92 -3.84 -12.88
C GLY A 203 5.67 -3.66 -13.76
N ILE A 204 4.83 -4.69 -13.87
CA ILE A 204 3.61 -4.66 -14.72
C ILE A 204 2.38 -4.17 -13.95
N ALA A 205 2.23 -4.60 -12.69
CA ALA A 205 1.06 -4.34 -11.87
C ALA A 205 1.42 -3.95 -10.42
N GLY A 206 2.66 -3.51 -10.21
CA GLY A 206 3.18 -3.23 -8.88
C GLY A 206 3.58 -4.48 -8.10
N VAL A 207 3.95 -4.24 -6.85
CA VAL A 207 4.20 -5.29 -5.87
C VAL A 207 2.89 -5.92 -5.34
N PRO A 208 2.92 -7.14 -4.77
CA PRO A 208 1.76 -7.77 -4.16
C PRO A 208 1.27 -7.03 -2.92
N THR A 209 0.42 -6.04 -3.13
CA THR A 209 -0.31 -5.28 -2.11
C THR A 209 -1.75 -5.19 -2.56
N TYR A 210 -2.68 -4.88 -1.66
CA TYR A 210 -4.04 -4.67 -2.13
C TYR A 210 -4.11 -3.72 -3.31
N PRO A 211 -5.04 -4.01 -4.24
CA PRO A 211 -6.04 -5.09 -4.20
C PRO A 211 -5.55 -6.36 -4.89
N LEU A 212 -4.28 -6.41 -5.26
CA LEU A 212 -3.70 -7.51 -6.02
C LEU A 212 -2.59 -8.16 -5.20
N THR A 213 -2.91 -9.29 -4.61
CA THR A 213 -1.92 -10.15 -3.95
C THR A 213 -1.61 -11.34 -4.83
N THR A 214 -0.49 -11.99 -4.53
CA THR A 214 -0.05 -13.16 -5.29
C THR A 214 0.48 -14.25 -4.36
N LEU A 215 0.71 -15.43 -4.94
CA LEU A 215 1.38 -16.52 -4.28
C LEU A 215 2.84 -16.17 -4.04
N GLY A 216 3.31 -16.43 -2.82
CA GLY A 216 4.72 -16.29 -2.51
C GLY A 216 5.15 -17.08 -1.29
N MET A 217 6.45 -16.95 -1.03
CA MET A 217 7.11 -17.43 0.17
C MET A 217 7.88 -16.29 0.82
N ARG A 218 7.80 -16.18 2.15
CA ARG A 218 8.53 -15.19 2.94
C ARG A 218 9.33 -15.85 4.05
N LEU A 219 10.62 -15.56 4.10
CA LEU A 219 11.51 -15.85 5.21
C LEU A 219 11.66 -14.62 6.09
N ARG A 220 11.47 -14.76 7.40
CA ARG A 220 11.79 -13.76 8.41
C ARG A 220 12.81 -14.33 9.38
N ILE A 221 13.82 -13.55 9.74
CA ILE A 221 14.83 -13.89 10.75
C ILE A 221 14.99 -12.72 11.71
N GLU A 222 15.04 -13.02 13.01
CA GLU A 222 15.28 -12.05 14.09
C GLU A 222 16.55 -12.46 14.87
N PRO A 223 17.75 -12.05 14.42
CA PRO A 223 19.00 -12.42 15.09
C PRO A 223 19.06 -11.92 16.54
N THR A 224 18.48 -10.74 16.78
CA THR A 224 18.34 -10.12 18.10
C THR A 224 16.93 -9.54 18.26
N PRO A 225 16.48 -9.20 19.48
CA PRO A 225 15.13 -8.66 19.69
C PRO A 225 14.81 -7.35 18.93
N ASN A 226 15.84 -6.65 18.43
CA ASN A 226 15.66 -5.36 17.77
C ASN A 226 16.12 -5.35 16.31
N TRP A 227 16.60 -6.46 15.76
CA TRP A 227 17.06 -6.53 14.37
C TRP A 227 16.33 -7.64 13.66
N TYR A 228 15.91 -7.36 12.43
CA TYR A 228 15.28 -8.34 11.57
C TYR A 228 15.89 -8.33 10.17
N TYR A 229 15.76 -9.48 9.51
CA TYR A 229 15.87 -9.62 8.06
C TYR A 229 14.59 -10.28 7.55
N LYS A 230 14.09 -9.80 6.42
CA LYS A 230 13.03 -10.44 5.65
C LYS A 230 13.47 -10.61 4.21
N GLY A 231 13.15 -11.76 3.64
CA GLY A 231 13.29 -12.04 2.21
C GLY A 231 12.00 -12.68 1.70
N ALA A 232 11.54 -12.28 0.52
CA ALA A 232 10.38 -12.88 -0.12
C ALA A 232 10.65 -13.22 -1.59
N VAL A 233 10.04 -14.30 -2.05
CA VAL A 233 9.99 -14.75 -3.45
C VAL A 233 8.51 -14.83 -3.81
N LEU A 234 8.11 -14.03 -4.77
CA LEU A 234 6.72 -13.79 -5.14
C LEU A 234 6.59 -13.98 -6.64
N ASP A 235 5.42 -14.37 -7.11
CA ASP A 235 5.11 -14.21 -8.53
C ASP A 235 5.20 -12.72 -8.93
N GLY A 236 5.77 -12.46 -10.11
CA GLY A 236 6.16 -11.14 -10.58
C GLY A 236 5.00 -10.28 -11.08
N VAL A 237 3.80 -10.86 -11.30
CA VAL A 237 2.62 -10.12 -11.76
C VAL A 237 1.42 -10.46 -10.87
N PRO A 238 1.09 -9.61 -9.88
CA PRO A 238 -0.06 -9.86 -9.02
C PRO A 238 -1.40 -9.89 -9.78
N GLY A 239 -2.17 -10.96 -9.58
CA GLY A 239 -3.52 -11.10 -10.12
C GLY A 239 -3.56 -11.42 -11.62
N ASP A 240 -4.39 -10.70 -12.37
CA ASP A 240 -4.49 -10.81 -13.83
C ASP A 240 -4.80 -9.42 -14.39
N PRO A 241 -3.81 -8.71 -14.96
CA PRO A 241 -4.02 -7.38 -15.52
C PRO A 241 -5.08 -7.34 -16.63
N GLN A 242 -5.32 -8.45 -17.34
CA GLN A 242 -6.33 -8.54 -18.39
C GLN A 242 -7.73 -8.81 -17.84
N ASN A 243 -7.83 -9.36 -16.63
CA ASN A 243 -9.09 -9.62 -15.97
C ASN A 243 -8.99 -9.35 -14.46
N PRO A 244 -9.08 -8.07 -14.05
CA PRO A 244 -8.86 -7.63 -12.67
C PRO A 244 -10.03 -7.96 -11.72
N ARG A 245 -10.78 -9.04 -12.00
CA ARG A 245 -11.91 -9.53 -11.19
C ARG A 245 -11.51 -10.76 -10.41
N GLY A 246 -11.90 -10.77 -9.13
CA GLY A 246 -11.50 -11.78 -8.16
C GLY A 246 -10.00 -11.88 -7.93
N THR A 247 -9.61 -12.83 -7.07
CA THR A 247 -8.22 -13.21 -6.84
C THR A 247 -7.81 -14.28 -7.83
N ARG A 248 -6.66 -14.12 -8.46
CA ARG A 248 -6.08 -15.08 -9.39
C ARG A 248 -4.65 -15.37 -9.01
N VAL A 249 -4.29 -16.64 -9.10
CA VAL A 249 -2.93 -17.10 -8.98
C VAL A 249 -2.60 -17.75 -10.31
N ILE A 250 -1.82 -17.03 -11.11
CA ILE A 250 -1.23 -17.51 -12.36
C ILE A 250 0.25 -17.67 -12.04
N LEU A 251 0.84 -18.77 -12.50
CA LEU A 251 2.26 -19.05 -12.27
C LEU A 251 2.88 -19.33 -13.62
N ASP A 252 3.19 -18.27 -14.35
CA ASP A 252 3.93 -18.35 -15.60
C ASP A 252 5.31 -17.72 -15.43
N ALA A 253 6.30 -18.51 -15.04
CA ALA A 253 7.66 -18.00 -14.84
C ALA A 253 8.31 -17.45 -16.13
N ASP A 254 7.85 -17.89 -17.31
CA ASP A 254 8.38 -17.45 -18.60
C ASP A 254 7.77 -16.11 -19.03
N ASP A 255 6.51 -15.84 -18.69
CA ASP A 255 5.86 -14.55 -18.94
C ASP A 255 5.93 -13.61 -17.72
N GLU A 256 5.36 -13.98 -16.58
CA GLU A 256 5.20 -13.13 -15.38
C GLU A 256 6.51 -12.96 -14.61
N GLY A 257 7.39 -13.96 -14.65
CA GLY A 257 8.65 -13.96 -13.92
C GLY A 257 8.46 -14.02 -12.40
N VAL A 258 9.47 -13.58 -11.65
CA VAL A 258 9.51 -13.62 -10.19
C VAL A 258 9.88 -12.24 -9.67
N LEU A 259 9.27 -11.84 -8.55
CA LEU A 259 9.66 -10.72 -7.73
C LEU A 259 10.42 -11.20 -6.48
N PHE A 260 11.63 -10.70 -6.30
CA PHE A 260 12.39 -10.82 -5.07
C PHE A 260 12.28 -9.55 -4.24
N MET A 261 12.03 -9.69 -2.94
CA MET A 261 12.08 -8.58 -1.99
C MET A 261 13.00 -8.91 -0.83
N ASN A 262 13.76 -7.93 -0.37
CA ASN A 262 14.65 -8.06 0.78
C ASN A 262 14.53 -6.81 1.65
N GLU A 263 14.57 -6.97 2.97
CA GLU A 263 14.63 -5.86 3.91
C GLU A 263 15.42 -6.25 5.16
N VAL A 264 16.37 -5.41 5.55
CA VAL A 264 17.03 -5.47 6.85
C VAL A 264 16.59 -4.23 7.63
N GLY A 265 16.22 -4.43 8.89
CA GLY A 265 15.78 -3.31 9.71
C GLY A 265 16.06 -3.47 11.19
N TYR A 266 16.04 -2.33 11.85
CA TYR A 266 16.04 -2.17 13.29
C TYR A 266 14.63 -1.80 13.75
N GLU A 267 14.16 -2.40 14.83
CA GLU A 267 12.89 -2.07 15.46
C GLU A 267 13.01 -2.16 16.99
N SER A 268 12.66 -1.08 17.69
CA SER A 268 12.78 -1.01 19.14
C SER A 268 11.65 -1.77 19.83
N ASP A 269 12.00 -2.65 20.76
CA ASP A 269 11.04 -3.32 21.64
C ASP A 269 10.34 -2.37 22.63
N ARG A 270 10.95 -1.21 22.88
CA ARG A 270 10.53 -0.21 23.84
C ARG A 270 10.66 1.17 23.20
N PRO A 271 9.67 1.60 22.41
CA PRO A 271 9.67 2.91 21.81
C PRO A 271 9.89 4.00 22.87
N ARG A 272 10.89 4.84 22.64
CA ARG A 272 11.30 5.95 23.51
C ARG A 272 11.59 7.15 22.61
N TRP A 273 11.90 8.28 23.23
CA TRP A 273 12.47 9.39 22.48
C TRP A 273 13.64 8.93 21.61
N GLY A 274 13.63 9.31 20.33
CA GLY A 274 14.62 8.92 19.33
C GLY A 274 14.08 7.93 18.29
N LEU A 275 15.00 7.18 17.68
CA LEU A 275 14.71 6.23 16.60
C LEU A 275 13.97 5.00 17.15
N ASN A 276 12.80 4.72 16.59
CA ASN A 276 12.00 3.54 16.94
C ASN A 276 12.15 2.43 15.91
N LYS A 277 12.20 2.78 14.62
CA LYS A 277 12.36 1.81 13.54
C LYS A 277 13.11 2.43 12.39
N ALA A 278 13.96 1.65 11.73
CA ALA A 278 14.58 2.03 10.46
C ALA A 278 14.84 0.77 9.62
N GLY A 279 14.82 0.91 8.32
CA GLY A 279 15.07 -0.21 7.42
C GLY A 279 15.66 0.24 6.09
N ILE A 280 16.34 -0.70 5.44
CA ILE A 280 16.76 -0.61 4.05
C ILE A 280 16.22 -1.85 3.36
N GLY A 281 15.53 -1.67 2.25
CA GLY A 281 15.02 -2.75 1.43
C GLY A 281 15.35 -2.59 -0.04
N SER A 282 15.19 -3.69 -0.77
CA SER A 282 15.44 -3.78 -2.20
C SER A 282 14.46 -4.74 -2.84
N TRP A 283 14.15 -4.50 -4.10
CA TRP A 283 13.26 -5.33 -4.90
C TRP A 283 13.84 -5.55 -6.29
N TRP A 284 13.52 -6.69 -6.90
CA TRP A 284 13.99 -7.07 -8.23
C TRP A 284 13.00 -8.00 -8.92
N TYR A 285 12.55 -7.62 -10.11
CA TYR A 285 11.75 -8.46 -11.01
C TYR A 285 12.65 -9.17 -12.02
N THR A 286 12.36 -10.43 -12.36
CA THR A 286 13.10 -11.18 -13.37
C THR A 286 12.50 -11.10 -14.78
N LYS A 287 11.27 -10.60 -14.92
CA LYS A 287 10.58 -10.46 -16.22
C LYS A 287 11.40 -9.56 -17.17
N ARG A 288 11.29 -9.81 -18.47
CA ARG A 288 11.87 -8.93 -19.49
C ARG A 288 10.97 -7.73 -19.76
N PHE A 289 11.57 -6.55 -19.78
CA PHE A 289 10.86 -5.29 -20.01
C PHE A 289 11.41 -4.55 -21.22
N PRO A 290 10.56 -3.88 -22.02
CA PRO A 290 11.03 -2.95 -23.03
C PRO A 290 11.63 -1.70 -22.37
N ASP A 291 12.71 -1.17 -22.94
CA ASP A 291 13.25 0.15 -22.60
C ASP A 291 12.25 1.24 -23.00
N LEU A 292 12.17 2.29 -22.19
CA LEU A 292 11.25 3.42 -22.43
C LEU A 292 11.61 4.25 -23.69
N VAL A 293 12.87 4.27 -24.12
CA VAL A 293 13.38 5.12 -25.21
C VAL A 293 14.28 4.38 -26.18
N GLU A 294 15.21 3.56 -25.69
CA GLU A 294 16.22 2.91 -26.52
C GLU A 294 15.61 1.86 -27.44
N GLN A 295 16.17 1.74 -28.64
CA GLN A 295 15.74 0.78 -29.65
C GLN A 295 16.90 -0.12 -30.08
N ASP A 296 16.59 -1.36 -30.42
CA ASP A 296 17.52 -2.29 -31.04
C ASP A 296 17.81 -1.91 -32.50
N SER A 297 18.73 -2.65 -33.12
CA SER A 297 19.11 -2.46 -34.54
C SER A 297 17.95 -2.66 -35.54
N SER A 298 16.84 -3.27 -35.12
CA SER A 298 15.63 -3.50 -35.91
C SER A 298 14.55 -2.43 -35.68
N GLY A 299 14.80 -1.45 -34.80
CA GLY A 299 13.85 -0.39 -34.45
C GLY A 299 12.77 -0.80 -33.45
N ASN A 300 12.90 -1.97 -32.81
CA ASN A 300 12.04 -2.36 -31.68
C ASN A 300 12.62 -1.79 -30.38
N PRO A 301 11.82 -1.56 -29.33
CA PRO A 301 12.36 -1.21 -28.02
C PRO A 301 13.43 -2.20 -27.56
N ALA A 302 14.57 -1.69 -27.09
CA ALA A 302 15.60 -2.52 -26.48
C ALA A 302 15.00 -3.29 -25.29
N THR A 303 15.50 -4.49 -24.99
CA THR A 303 14.93 -5.33 -23.93
C THR A 303 15.89 -5.40 -22.74
N HIS A 304 15.39 -5.05 -21.56
CA HIS A 304 16.06 -5.23 -20.28
C HIS A 304 15.63 -6.54 -19.63
N THR A 305 16.58 -7.23 -19.01
CA THR A 305 16.27 -8.42 -18.19
C THR A 305 16.08 -7.97 -16.76
N GLY A 306 14.83 -7.83 -16.36
CA GLY A 306 14.44 -7.37 -15.04
C GLY A 306 14.39 -5.86 -14.88
N THR A 307 13.93 -5.46 -13.69
CA THR A 307 13.94 -4.10 -13.19
C THR A 307 14.01 -4.15 -11.67
N GLN A 308 14.56 -3.11 -11.04
CA GLN A 308 14.96 -3.15 -9.64
C GLN A 308 14.90 -1.79 -8.97
N GLY A 309 14.95 -1.79 -7.65
CA GLY A 309 15.04 -0.58 -6.86
C GLY A 309 15.39 -0.84 -5.41
N ILE A 310 15.59 0.25 -4.69
CA ILE A 310 15.97 0.28 -3.28
C ILE A 310 15.14 1.33 -2.55
N TYR A 311 14.86 1.08 -1.28
CA TYR A 311 14.22 2.06 -0.41
C TYR A 311 14.85 2.04 0.97
N LEU A 312 14.71 3.15 1.67
CA LEU A 312 15.08 3.28 3.07
C LEU A 312 14.02 4.09 3.79
N PHE A 313 13.81 3.78 5.07
CA PHE A 313 12.86 4.49 5.89
C PHE A 313 13.34 4.59 7.33
N ALA A 314 12.77 5.54 8.06
CA ALA A 314 12.92 5.66 9.49
C ALA A 314 11.65 6.24 10.12
N GLU A 315 11.34 5.83 11.34
CA GLU A 315 10.36 6.47 12.20
C GLU A 315 10.88 6.61 13.64
N GLY A 316 10.43 7.67 14.31
CA GLY A 316 10.88 8.00 15.65
C GLY A 316 9.86 8.76 16.46
N THR A 317 10.11 8.83 17.77
CA THR A 317 9.35 9.66 18.69
C THR A 317 10.15 10.91 19.01
N PHE A 318 9.59 12.08 18.72
CA PHE A 318 10.20 13.38 18.98
C PHE A 318 9.79 13.96 20.34
N TYR A 319 8.59 13.63 20.81
CA TYR A 319 8.04 14.12 22.07
C TYR A 319 7.10 13.10 22.70
N GLN A 320 7.12 12.99 24.03
CA GLN A 320 6.19 12.19 24.83
C GLN A 320 5.64 13.07 25.95
N GLU A 321 4.32 13.10 26.13
CA GLU A 321 3.71 13.95 27.17
C GLU A 321 4.03 13.49 28.59
N TYR A 322 4.09 12.17 28.79
CA TYR A 322 4.50 11.56 30.05
C TYR A 322 5.43 10.38 29.77
N PRO A 323 6.34 10.04 30.70
CA PRO A 323 7.17 8.85 30.56
C PRO A 323 6.30 7.61 30.30
N ARG A 324 6.59 6.91 29.20
CA ARG A 324 5.85 5.71 28.73
C ARG A 324 4.40 5.95 28.28
N SER A 325 3.98 7.21 28.10
CA SER A 325 2.69 7.51 27.46
C SER A 325 2.73 7.19 25.96
N ARG A 326 1.58 6.84 25.41
CA ARG A 326 1.34 6.79 23.96
C ARG A 326 1.06 8.18 23.37
N GLN A 327 0.79 9.18 24.21
CA GLN A 327 0.57 10.56 23.79
C GLN A 327 1.89 11.27 23.49
N GLY A 328 1.90 12.06 22.42
CA GLY A 328 3.06 12.79 21.96
C GLY A 328 3.23 12.77 20.45
N LEU A 329 4.40 13.25 19.99
CA LEU A 329 4.73 13.46 18.59
C LEU A 329 5.63 12.34 18.06
N ARG A 330 5.17 11.68 17.00
CA ARG A 330 5.95 10.74 16.17
C ARG A 330 6.13 11.33 14.77
N GLY A 331 7.10 10.81 14.04
CA GLY A 331 7.14 11.02 12.59
C GLY A 331 7.88 9.93 11.87
N PHE A 332 7.84 10.03 10.55
CA PHE A 332 8.46 9.11 9.62
C PHE A 332 9.06 9.86 8.44
N ALA A 333 9.97 9.19 7.76
CA ALA A 333 10.40 9.55 6.42
C ALA A 333 10.77 8.28 5.64
N ARG A 334 10.60 8.34 4.33
CA ARG A 334 11.00 7.30 3.38
C ARG A 334 11.61 7.92 2.14
N LEU A 335 12.62 7.27 1.58
CA LEU A 335 13.22 7.57 0.30
C LEU A 335 13.33 6.29 -0.52
N GLY A 336 12.92 6.34 -1.78
CA GLY A 336 12.93 5.22 -2.71
C GLY A 336 13.51 5.60 -4.07
N PHE A 337 14.19 4.64 -4.69
CA PHE A 337 14.80 4.76 -6.02
C PHE A 337 14.47 3.53 -6.85
N SER A 338 14.15 3.76 -8.12
CA SER A 338 13.78 2.74 -9.09
C SER A 338 14.60 2.88 -10.37
N ASP A 339 14.81 1.75 -11.05
CA ASP A 339 15.46 1.73 -12.36
C ASP A 339 14.63 2.53 -13.39
N GLN A 340 15.20 3.65 -13.85
CA GLN A 340 14.56 4.58 -14.77
C GLN A 340 14.58 4.14 -16.25
N ASP A 341 15.26 3.03 -16.57
CA ASP A 341 15.23 2.46 -17.92
C ASP A 341 13.90 1.76 -18.23
N VAL A 342 13.24 1.26 -17.19
CA VAL A 342 11.99 0.52 -17.25
C VAL A 342 10.84 1.24 -16.54
N ASN A 343 11.07 1.80 -15.36
CA ASN A 343 10.00 2.42 -14.55
C ASN A 343 9.84 3.91 -14.88
N ALA A 344 8.60 4.40 -14.83
CA ALA A 344 8.30 5.82 -15.08
C ALA A 344 8.85 6.72 -13.96
N LEU A 345 8.66 6.30 -12.71
CA LEU A 345 9.22 6.96 -11.54
C LEU A 345 10.68 6.56 -11.38
N SER A 346 11.49 7.52 -10.94
CA SER A 346 12.91 7.32 -10.63
C SER A 346 13.22 7.48 -9.15
N THR A 347 12.51 8.40 -8.49
CA THR A 347 12.72 8.74 -7.08
C THR A 347 11.40 9.09 -6.44
N TYR A 348 11.24 8.66 -5.20
CA TYR A 348 10.09 8.99 -4.36
C TYR A 348 10.54 9.33 -2.95
N PHE A 349 9.93 10.35 -2.36
CA PHE A 349 10.18 10.74 -0.97
C PHE A 349 8.88 11.09 -0.25
N ASP A 350 8.72 10.57 0.96
CA ASP A 350 7.65 10.98 1.88
C ASP A 350 8.19 11.30 3.27
N ALA A 351 7.46 12.17 3.96
CA ALA A 351 7.65 12.42 5.38
C ALA A 351 6.37 12.93 6.02
N GLY A 352 6.21 12.64 7.31
CA GLY A 352 5.04 13.09 8.05
C GLY A 352 5.21 13.07 9.55
N LEU A 353 4.28 13.75 10.21
CA LEU A 353 4.19 13.88 11.65
C LEU A 353 2.80 13.43 12.13
N GLU A 354 2.77 12.67 13.22
CA GLU A 354 1.56 12.21 13.90
C GLU A 354 1.61 12.64 15.37
N TYR A 355 0.56 13.29 15.86
CA TYR A 355 0.40 13.61 17.27
C TYR A 355 -0.79 12.85 17.86
N THR A 356 -0.53 11.97 18.83
CA THR A 356 -1.58 11.31 19.62
C THR A 356 -1.90 12.15 20.87
N GLY A 357 -3.17 12.48 21.10
CA GLY A 357 -3.64 13.16 22.31
C GLY A 357 -3.56 14.69 22.31
N LEU A 358 -3.48 15.33 21.15
CA LEU A 358 -3.22 16.78 21.04
C LEU A 358 -4.26 17.68 21.74
N ILE A 359 -5.53 17.26 21.80
CA ILE A 359 -6.63 18.04 22.37
C ILE A 359 -6.94 17.55 23.80
N PRO A 360 -7.00 18.43 24.81
CA PRO A 360 -7.36 18.04 26.18
C PRO A 360 -8.69 17.27 26.25
N GLY A 361 -8.68 16.11 26.91
CA GLY A 361 -9.84 15.22 27.04
C GLY A 361 -10.06 14.30 25.82
N ARG A 362 -9.15 14.33 24.83
CA ARG A 362 -9.16 13.49 23.62
C ARG A 362 -7.84 12.72 23.48
N ASP A 363 -7.37 12.16 24.58
CA ASP A 363 -6.09 11.43 24.77
C ASP A 363 -5.79 10.27 23.80
N LYS A 364 -6.78 9.85 23.00
CA LYS A 364 -6.71 8.74 22.04
C LYS A 364 -6.91 9.18 20.59
N ASP A 365 -7.21 10.45 20.36
CA ASP A 365 -7.34 11.00 19.02
C ASP A 365 -5.95 11.23 18.43
N LYS A 366 -5.87 11.20 17.10
CA LYS A 366 -4.62 11.40 16.35
C LYS A 366 -4.77 12.55 15.36
N ALA A 367 -3.80 13.44 15.32
CA ALA A 367 -3.68 14.49 14.31
C ALA A 367 -2.45 14.24 13.44
N GLY A 368 -2.51 14.52 12.15
CA GLY A 368 -1.39 14.27 11.24
C GLY A 368 -1.27 15.31 10.13
N ILE A 369 -0.01 15.54 9.71
CA ILE A 369 0.33 16.23 8.47
C ILE A 369 1.49 15.50 7.79
N ALA A 370 1.40 15.30 6.47
CA ALA A 370 2.43 14.63 5.68
C ALA A 370 2.57 15.25 4.29
N VAL A 371 3.73 15.02 3.69
CA VAL A 371 4.09 15.47 2.35
C VAL A 371 4.77 14.34 1.58
N SER A 372 4.48 14.27 0.28
CA SER A 372 5.04 13.29 -0.64
C SER A 372 5.50 13.97 -1.93
N TYR A 373 6.61 13.50 -2.49
CA TYR A 373 7.24 14.01 -3.71
C TYR A 373 7.53 12.86 -4.67
N LEU A 374 7.08 13.01 -5.92
CA LEU A 374 7.33 12.07 -7.01
C LEU A 374 8.26 12.73 -8.04
N PHE A 375 9.26 11.99 -8.51
CA PHE A 375 10.14 12.43 -9.60
C PHE A 375 10.19 11.39 -10.72
N PHE A 376 9.90 11.81 -11.95
CA PHE A 376 9.97 10.94 -13.13
C PHE A 376 11.39 10.81 -13.69
N GLY A 377 11.68 9.62 -14.21
CA GLY A 377 12.94 9.30 -14.88
C GLY A 377 13.11 10.07 -16.19
N ASP A 378 14.36 10.30 -16.60
CA ASP A 378 14.66 11.10 -17.78
C ASP A 378 14.18 10.44 -19.09
N LYS A 379 14.27 9.10 -19.18
CA LYS A 379 13.74 8.33 -20.31
C LYS A 379 12.22 8.45 -20.41
N PHE A 380 11.50 8.36 -19.29
CA PHE A 380 10.06 8.59 -19.28
C PHE A 380 9.71 10.01 -19.74
N LYS A 381 10.38 11.04 -19.21
CA LYS A 381 10.18 12.43 -19.64
C LYS A 381 10.47 12.63 -21.13
N GLN A 382 11.49 11.97 -21.67
CA GLN A 382 11.81 12.01 -23.09
C GLN A 382 10.71 11.35 -23.94
N GLN A 383 10.23 10.18 -23.52
CA GLN A 383 9.11 9.47 -24.16
C GLN A 383 7.86 10.37 -24.21
N GLN A 384 7.53 11.02 -23.09
CA GLN A 384 6.40 11.94 -22.99
C GLN A 384 6.56 13.18 -23.88
N ARG A 385 7.76 13.78 -23.92
CA ARG A 385 8.06 14.91 -24.82
C ARG A 385 7.89 14.55 -26.28
N ALA A 386 8.27 13.33 -26.68
CA ALA A 386 8.05 12.84 -28.04
C ALA A 386 6.56 12.70 -28.39
N ALA A 387 5.69 12.48 -27.38
CA ALA A 387 4.24 12.51 -27.50
C ALA A 387 3.62 13.93 -27.35
N GLY A 388 4.44 14.97 -27.20
CA GLY A 388 3.99 16.35 -27.02
C GLY A 388 3.52 16.68 -25.60
N ILE A 389 3.84 15.85 -24.61
CA ILE A 389 3.50 16.05 -23.20
C ILE A 389 4.78 16.46 -22.46
N THR A 390 4.75 17.63 -21.81
CA THR A 390 5.79 18.04 -20.87
C THR A 390 5.39 17.57 -19.47
N ILE A 391 6.30 16.85 -18.81
CA ILE A 391 6.17 16.46 -17.42
C ILE A 391 7.00 17.44 -16.59
N ASP A 392 6.33 18.18 -15.72
CA ASP A 392 6.96 19.10 -14.77
C ASP A 392 7.05 18.41 -13.40
N ASP A 393 8.27 18.12 -12.97
CA ASP A 393 8.56 17.49 -11.68
C ASP A 393 8.84 18.53 -10.58
N PRO A 394 8.58 18.21 -9.31
CA PRO A 394 7.86 17.01 -8.83
C PRO A 394 6.33 17.18 -8.85
N GLU A 395 5.61 16.06 -8.94
CA GLU A 395 4.23 15.99 -8.43
C GLU A 395 4.30 15.92 -6.90
N VAL A 396 3.56 16.79 -6.20
CA VAL A 396 3.64 16.92 -4.74
C VAL A 396 2.27 16.76 -4.12
N LEU A 397 2.18 15.96 -3.07
CA LEU A 397 0.97 15.81 -2.26
C LEU A 397 1.23 16.36 -0.86
N ILE A 398 0.27 17.10 -0.32
CA ILE A 398 0.18 17.42 1.12
C ILE A 398 -1.15 16.87 1.65
N GLU A 399 -1.11 16.17 2.77
CA GLU A 399 -2.29 15.69 3.49
C GLU A 399 -2.29 16.18 4.93
N ALA A 400 -3.46 16.58 5.43
CA ALA A 400 -3.71 16.84 6.83
C ALA A 400 -5.00 16.15 7.30
N THR A 401 -4.94 15.50 8.45
CA THR A 401 -6.01 14.59 8.91
C THR A 401 -6.16 14.61 10.43
N TYR A 402 -7.35 14.29 10.93
CA TYR A 402 -7.60 14.15 12.37
C TYR A 402 -8.54 12.98 12.67
N ARG A 403 -8.04 11.90 13.28
CA ARG A 403 -8.82 10.71 13.65
C ARG A 403 -9.42 10.86 15.05
N ILE A 404 -10.74 11.03 15.10
CA ILE A 404 -11.58 11.10 16.30
C ILE A 404 -11.98 9.70 16.73
N ARG A 405 -11.61 9.27 17.94
CA ARG A 405 -12.14 8.03 18.52
C ARG A 405 -13.49 8.30 19.17
N VAL A 406 -14.56 8.05 18.41
CA VAL A 406 -15.95 8.26 18.86
C VAL A 406 -16.28 7.36 20.04
N ARG A 407 -16.00 6.06 19.91
CA ARG A 407 -16.18 5.06 20.97
C ARG A 407 -15.32 3.82 20.67
N PRO A 408 -15.21 2.87 21.62
CA PRO A 408 -14.67 1.53 21.34
C PRO A 408 -15.12 0.96 19.98
N GLY A 409 -14.18 0.61 19.11
CA GLY A 409 -14.45 0.04 17.79
C GLY A 409 -15.05 0.98 16.74
N MET A 410 -15.10 2.31 16.99
CA MET A 410 -15.60 3.29 16.03
C MET A 410 -14.78 4.58 15.99
N PHE A 411 -14.50 5.05 14.78
CA PHE A 411 -13.82 6.33 14.57
C PHE A 411 -14.39 7.10 13.39
N LEU A 412 -14.12 8.42 13.39
CA LEU A 412 -14.35 9.34 12.29
C LEU A 412 -13.06 10.11 12.04
N GLN A 413 -12.67 10.30 10.79
CA GLN A 413 -11.42 10.93 10.41
C GLN A 413 -11.64 11.90 9.24
N PRO A 414 -11.94 13.18 9.51
CA PRO A 414 -11.85 14.24 8.52
C PRO A 414 -10.44 14.34 7.91
N ASP A 415 -10.41 14.70 6.63
CA ASP A 415 -9.20 14.68 5.82
C ASP A 415 -9.20 15.79 4.75
N VAL A 416 -8.04 16.37 4.52
CA VAL A 416 -7.81 17.37 3.47
C VAL A 416 -6.51 17.05 2.75
N GLN A 417 -6.56 16.99 1.42
CA GLN A 417 -5.42 16.72 0.56
C GLN A 417 -5.30 17.78 -0.52
N TYR A 418 -4.08 18.15 -0.86
CA TYR A 418 -3.80 19.03 -2.00
C TYR A 418 -2.67 18.46 -2.83
N VAL A 419 -2.92 18.26 -4.13
CA VAL A 419 -1.93 17.80 -5.11
C VAL A 419 -1.51 18.97 -5.98
N PHE A 420 -0.20 19.21 -6.05
CA PHE A 420 0.45 20.17 -6.94
C PHE A 420 1.03 19.44 -8.14
N ASN A 421 0.91 20.06 -9.32
CA ASN A 421 1.45 19.57 -10.57
C ASN A 421 1.08 18.10 -10.88
N PRO A 422 -0.21 17.72 -10.86
CA PRO A 422 -0.59 16.35 -11.21
C PRO A 422 -0.25 16.06 -12.68
N VAL A 423 0.35 14.90 -12.96
CA VAL A 423 0.87 14.59 -14.32
C VAL A 423 0.34 13.29 -14.95
N ALA A 424 -0.53 12.55 -14.26
CA ALA A 424 -1.11 11.32 -14.79
C ALA A 424 -2.06 11.56 -15.99
N ARG A 425 -2.37 12.81 -16.34
CA ARG A 425 -3.09 13.16 -17.57
C ARG A 425 -2.66 14.51 -18.13
N ALA A 426 -2.59 14.60 -19.46
CA ALA A 426 -2.38 15.86 -20.15
C ALA A 426 -3.43 16.91 -19.74
N GLY A 427 -2.94 18.09 -19.33
CA GLY A 427 -3.76 19.20 -18.88
C GLY A 427 -4.36 19.01 -17.49
N ALA A 428 -3.93 18.04 -16.68
CA ALA A 428 -4.29 17.98 -15.27
C ALA A 428 -3.85 19.26 -14.53
N THR A 429 -4.60 19.63 -13.50
CA THR A 429 -4.40 20.87 -12.74
C THR A 429 -4.41 20.53 -11.26
N ASP A 430 -3.78 21.38 -10.45
CA ASP A 430 -3.79 21.23 -9.00
C ASP A 430 -5.18 20.89 -8.47
N THR A 431 -5.21 19.95 -7.54
CA THR A 431 -6.45 19.35 -7.06
C THR A 431 -6.55 19.45 -5.55
N LEU A 432 -7.64 20.03 -5.07
CA LEU A 432 -8.02 20.02 -3.66
C LEU A 432 -9.04 18.91 -3.44
N SER A 433 -8.79 18.08 -2.42
CA SER A 433 -9.74 17.08 -1.97
C SER A 433 -10.04 17.28 -0.49
N VAL A 434 -11.32 17.19 -0.13
CA VAL A 434 -11.79 17.29 1.26
C VAL A 434 -12.78 16.16 1.49
N GLY A 435 -12.65 15.46 2.60
CA GLY A 435 -13.51 14.34 2.90
C GLY A 435 -13.42 13.87 4.33
N PHE A 436 -13.97 12.69 4.55
CA PHE A 436 -13.77 11.98 5.80
C PHE A 436 -13.85 10.47 5.58
N ARG A 437 -13.16 9.75 6.45
CA ARG A 437 -13.24 8.31 6.64
C ARG A 437 -13.99 7.99 7.92
N PHE A 438 -14.77 6.94 7.93
CA PHE A 438 -15.27 6.33 9.16
C PHE A 438 -15.02 4.84 9.15
N GLY A 439 -14.82 4.27 10.34
CA GLY A 439 -14.56 2.85 10.48
C GLY A 439 -15.29 2.23 11.66
N LEU A 440 -15.68 0.97 11.49
CA LEU A 440 -16.39 0.13 12.44
C LEU A 440 -15.65 -1.21 12.58
N ASN A 441 -15.39 -1.65 13.80
CA ASN A 441 -14.81 -2.97 14.09
C ASN A 441 -15.86 -3.85 14.79
N PHE A 442 -16.17 -5.00 14.22
CA PHE A 442 -17.21 -5.91 14.69
C PHE A 442 -16.66 -6.99 15.61
#